data_AF-A0A3D5W6Y7-F1
#
_entry.id   AF-A0A3D5W6Y7-F1
#
_cell.length_a   1.000
_cell.length_b   1.000
_cell.length_c   1.000
_cell.angle_alpha   90.00
_cell.angle_beta   90.00
_cell.angle_gamma   90.00
#
_symmetry.space_group_name_H-M   'P 1'
#
loop_
_entity.id
_entity.type
_entity.pdbx_description
1 polymer ?
#
loop_
_entity_poly.entity_id
_entity_poly.type
_entity_poly.pdbx_seq_one_letter_code
_entity_poly.pdbx_strand_id
1 'polypeptide(L)' 'MKRICVFCGSTKGDREEYPQAATEFGALLATHGIGLVYGGASVGLMGSVADAVLQAGG' A
#
# COMPACT_ATOMS: atom_id res chain seq x y z
N MET A 1 15.34 -8.14 -2.55
CA MET A 1 14.02 -8.30 -3.20
C MET A 1 13.74 -7.02 -3.98
N LYS A 2 13.37 -7.04 -5.28
CA LYS A 2 13.27 -5.79 -6.06
C LYS A 2 11.85 -5.18 -6.06
N ARG A 3 10.79 -6.01 -6.08
CA ARG A 3 9.39 -5.57 -6.13
C ARG A 3 8.46 -6.59 -5.47
N ILE A 4 7.37 -6.16 -4.85
CA ILE A 4 6.32 -7.00 -4.26
C ILE A 4 4.98 -6.69 -4.93
N CYS A 5 4.26 -7.74 -5.35
CA CYS A 5 2.90 -7.63 -5.86
C CYS A 5 1.90 -7.72 -4.70
N VAL A 6 1.00 -6.74 -4.60
CA VAL A 6 0.04 -6.62 -3.50
C VAL A 6 -1.38 -6.70 -4.03
N PHE A 7 -2.17 -7.56 -3.39
CA PHE A 7 -3.60 -7.69 -3.62
C PHE A 7 -4.35 -7.34 -2.34
N CYS A 8 -5.19 -6.32 -2.40
CA CYS A 8 -6.03 -5.89 -1.27
C CYS A 8 -7.41 -5.44 -1.75
N GLY A 9 -8.34 -5.28 -0.81
CA GLY A 9 -9.72 -4.91 -1.13
C GLY A 9 -9.84 -3.54 -1.78
N SER A 10 -10.76 -3.43 -2.74
CA SER A 10 -11.19 -2.16 -3.34
C SER A 10 -12.04 -1.29 -2.39
N THR A 11 -12.37 -1.82 -1.21
CA THR A 11 -12.99 -1.11 -0.08
C THR A 11 -12.00 -0.97 1.08
N LYS A 12 -12.18 0.03 1.95
CA LYS A 12 -11.34 0.22 3.14
C LYS A 12 -11.62 -0.82 4.25
N GLY A 13 -12.73 -1.55 4.12
CA GLY A 13 -13.28 -2.39 5.19
C GLY A 13 -13.89 -1.55 6.32
N ASP A 14 -14.48 -2.24 7.29
CA ASP A 14 -15.22 -1.60 8.40
C ASP A 14 -14.36 -1.32 9.63
N ARG A 15 -13.08 -1.70 9.60
CA ARG A 15 -12.13 -1.48 10.70
C ARG A 15 -11.04 -0.51 10.26
N GLU A 16 -10.73 0.45 11.14
CA GLU A 16 -9.65 1.42 10.93
C GLU A 16 -8.26 0.77 10.87
N GLU A 17 -8.12 -0.41 11.46
CA GLU A 17 -6.89 -1.22 11.42
C GLU A 17 -6.46 -1.58 9.99
N TYR A 18 -7.40 -1.78 9.06
CA TYR A 18 -7.08 -2.16 7.68
C TYR A 18 -6.35 -1.05 6.91
N PRO A 19 -6.88 0.19 6.81
CA PRO A 19 -6.15 1.26 6.16
C PRO A 19 -4.86 1.64 6.91
N GLN A 20 -4.82 1.53 8.25
CA GLN A 20 -3.60 1.77 9.01
C GLN A 20 -2.49 0.78 8.64
N ALA A 21 -2.79 -0.52 8.65
CA ALA A 21 -1.83 -1.55 8.26
C ALA A 21 -1.41 -1.41 6.78
N ALA A 22 -2.33 -1.03 5.89
CA ALA A 22 -2.02 -0.75 4.49
C ALA A 22 -1.02 0.41 4.33
N THR A 23 -1.23 1.50 5.07
CA THR A 23 -0.32 2.65 5.07
C THR A 23 1.04 2.31 5.68
N GLU A 24 1.07 1.62 6.82
CA GLU A 24 2.32 1.20 7.46
C GLU A 24 3.13 0.27 6.54
N PHE A 25 2.46 -0.69 5.90
CA PHE A 25 3.09 -1.59 4.96
C PHE A 25 3.67 -0.84 3.75
N GLY A 26 2.94 0.13 3.17
CA GLY A 26 3.44 0.93 2.06
C GLY A 26 4.68 1.76 2.43
N ALA A 27 4.68 2.38 3.60
CA ALA A 27 5.84 3.11 4.10
C ALA A 27 7.07 2.19 4.31
N LEU A 28 6.85 0.98 4.82
CA LEU A 28 7.91 -0.03 4.96
C LEU A 28 8.49 -0.44 3.61
N LEU A 29 7.67 -0.64 2.58
CA LEU A 29 8.16 -0.98 1.24
C LEU A 29 9.12 0.08 0.71
N ALA A 30 8.72 1.36 0.78
CA ALA A 30 9.54 2.46 0.31
C ALA A 30 10.84 2.63 1.12
N THR A 31 10.76 2.58 2.46
CA THR A 31 11.95 2.71 3.33
C THR A 31 12.97 1.59 3.12
N HIS A 32 12.52 0.39 2.73
CA HIS A 32 13.38 -0.74 2.38
C HIS A 32 13.82 -0.76 0.90
N GLY A 33 13.43 0.24 0.09
CA GLY A 33 13.75 0.29 -1.35
C GLY A 33 13.09 -0.83 -2.17
N ILE A 34 11.94 -1.33 -1.71
CA ILE A 34 11.16 -2.39 -2.36
C ILE A 34 10.04 -1.73 -3.17
N GLY A 35 10.04 -1.93 -4.49
CA GLY A 35 8.98 -1.38 -5.33
C GLY A 35 7.63 -2.07 -5.13
N LEU A 36 6.54 -1.30 -5.14
CA LEU A 36 5.17 -1.82 -5.13
C LEU A 36 4.71 -2.16 -6.56
N VAL A 37 4.09 -3.33 -6.72
CA VAL A 37 3.29 -3.70 -7.90
C VAL A 37 1.87 -3.96 -7.41
N TYR A 38 0.87 -3.34 -8.02
CA TYR A 38 -0.53 -3.48 -7.63
C TYR A 38 -1.45 -3.28 -8.83
N GLY A 39 -2.74 -3.55 -8.66
CA GLY A 39 -3.74 -3.50 -9.75
C GLY A 39 -4.05 -2.10 -10.31
N GLY A 40 -3.41 -1.03 -9.82
CA GLY A 40 -3.61 0.34 -10.32
C GLY A 40 -4.91 1.01 -9.82
N ALA A 41 -5.60 0.42 -8.84
CA ALA A 41 -6.81 1.02 -8.28
C ALA A 41 -6.48 2.11 -7.25
N SER A 42 -7.06 3.30 -7.41
CA SER A 42 -6.91 4.44 -6.48
C SER A 42 -7.92 4.44 -5.33
N VAL A 43 -8.57 3.30 -5.06
CA VAL A 43 -9.67 3.18 -4.10
C VAL A 43 -9.40 2.11 -3.05
N GLY A 44 -10.06 2.24 -1.89
CA GLY A 44 -9.97 1.26 -0.81
C GLY A 44 -8.58 1.16 -0.21
N LEU A 45 -8.18 -0.07 0.13
CA LEU A 45 -6.87 -0.36 0.70
C LEU A 45 -5.74 -0.24 -0.34
N MET A 46 -6.03 -0.47 -1.63
CA MET A 46 -5.02 -0.29 -2.69
C MET A 46 -4.54 1.15 -2.76
N GLY A 47 -5.47 2.11 -2.69
CA GLY A 47 -5.14 3.53 -2.61
C GLY A 47 -4.26 3.84 -1.39
N SER A 48 -4.63 3.33 -0.22
CA SER A 48 -3.85 3.54 1.01
C SER A 48 -2.42 3.01 0.95
N VAL A 49 -2.18 1.83 0.35
CA VAL A 49 -0.81 1.30 0.16
C VAL A 49 -0.05 2.15 -0.85
N ALA A 50 -0.67 2.46 -2.00
CA ALA A 50 -0.03 3.22 -3.07
C ALA A 50 0.37 4.64 -2.63
N ASP A 51 -0.54 5.34 -1.95
CA ASP A 51 -0.30 6.67 -1.40
C ASP A 51 0.84 6.66 -0.38
N ALA A 52 0.89 5.65 0.49
CA ALA A 52 1.94 5.53 1.49
C ALA A 52 3.32 5.24 0.89
N VAL A 53 3.39 4.42 -0.16
CA VAL A 53 4.63 4.17 -0.91
C VAL A 53 5.13 5.46 -1.56
N LEU A 54 4.25 6.19 -2.24
CA LEU A 54 4.57 7.47 -2.89
C LEU A 54 5.02 8.53 -1.88
N GLN A 55 4.34 8.65 -0.74
CA GLN A 55 4.69 9.61 0.32
C GLN A 55 6.05 9.32 0.95
N ALA A 56 6.44 8.05 1.03
CA ALA A 56 7.71 7.62 1.57
C ALA A 56 8.87 7.62 0.54
N GLY A 57 8.63 8.14 -0.68
CA GLY A 57 9.68 8.31 -1.70
C GLY A 57 10.00 7.04 -2.50
N GLY A 58 9.08 6.08 -2.55
CA GLY A 58 9.17 4.84 -3.33
C GLY A 58 8.20 4.79 -4.49
#